data_AF-A0AAV4W6I2-F1
#
_entry.id   AF-A0AAV4W6I2-F1
#
_cell.length_a   1.000
_cell.length_b   1.000
_cell.length_c   1.000
_cell.angle_alpha   90.00
_cell.angle_beta   90.00
_cell.angle_gamma   90.00
#
_symmetry.space_group_name_H-M   'P 1'
#
loop_
_entity.id
_entity.type
_entity.pdbx_description
1 polymer ?
#
loop_
_entity_poly.entity_id
_entity_poly.type
_entity_poly.pdbx_seq_one_letter_code
_entity_poly.pdbx_strand_id
1 'polypeptide(L)'
;MSKKKSPNSLYELCIQETSNYLVDKRWNRGNTNPFSQINCNIVNDLFKFLVINMSIEKPSPLELLLKSGQLQNLMLDGCDFTKKQWRSLMTILLEEGDSCRNITYIILPKSFQSDENYYLERLIEKCPLLQRLDVSTYFNLSALKNCVRLKYVRNTFSGKKNTDTFRMNL
;
A
#
# COMPACT_ATOMS: atom_id res chain seq x y z
N MET A 1 -4.29 -11.30 -21.69
CA MET A 1 -5.51 -10.48 -21.51
C MET A 1 -6.42 -11.18 -20.51
N SER A 2 -6.58 -10.63 -19.30
CA SER A 2 -7.51 -11.18 -18.31
C SER A 2 -8.95 -10.88 -18.75
N LYS A 3 -9.85 -11.88 -18.71
CA LYS A 3 -11.29 -11.66 -18.98
C LYS A 3 -11.86 -10.79 -17.86
N LYS A 4 -12.32 -9.57 -18.19
CA LYS A 4 -13.03 -8.71 -17.24
C LYS A 4 -14.29 -9.43 -16.76
N LYS A 5 -14.37 -9.73 -15.47
CA LYS A 5 -15.58 -10.30 -14.85
C LYS A 5 -16.65 -9.21 -14.82
N SER A 6 -17.89 -9.54 -15.19
CA SER A 6 -19.02 -8.61 -15.06
C SER A 6 -19.28 -8.31 -13.58
N PRO A 7 -19.60 -7.05 -13.21
CA PRO A 7 -19.98 -6.72 -11.84
C PRO A 7 -21.28 -7.45 -11.46
N ASN A 8 -21.33 -8.00 -10.25
CA ASN A 8 -22.46 -8.77 -9.72
C ASN A 8 -23.45 -7.90 -8.93
N SER A 9 -23.12 -6.62 -8.69
CA SER A 9 -23.99 -5.69 -7.95
C SER A 9 -23.81 -4.25 -8.43
N LEU A 10 -24.80 -3.40 -8.10
CA LEU A 10 -24.72 -1.95 -8.35
C LEU A 10 -23.52 -1.32 -7.64
N TYR A 11 -23.19 -1.78 -6.43
CA TYR A 11 -22.04 -1.31 -5.68
C TYR A 11 -20.72 -1.58 -6.42
N GLU A 12 -20.52 -2.81 -6.89
CA GLU A 12 -19.33 -3.17 -7.67
C GLU A 12 -19.24 -2.37 -8.98
N LEU A 13 -20.38 -2.12 -9.65
CA LEU A 13 -20.44 -1.26 -10.82
C LEU A 13 -20.00 0.18 -10.48
N CYS A 14 -20.48 0.75 -9.37
CA CYS A 14 -20.07 2.08 -8.92
C CYS A 14 -18.57 2.16 -8.59
N ILE A 15 -18.00 1.14 -7.94
CA ILE A 15 -16.56 1.03 -7.67
C ILE A 15 -15.78 0.98 -8.99
N GLN A 16 -16.23 0.19 -9.95
CA GLN A 16 -15.60 0.08 -11.27
C GLN A 16 -15.63 1.41 -12.03
N GLU A 17 -16.80 2.07 -12.12
CA GLU A 17 -16.93 3.34 -12.84
C GLU A 17 -16.13 4.46 -12.18
N THR A 18 -16.15 4.55 -10.84
CA THR A 18 -15.33 5.51 -10.10
C THR A 18 -13.84 5.28 -10.35
N SER A 19 -13.41 4.03 -10.40
CA SER A 19 -12.03 3.65 -10.71
C SER A 19 -11.64 4.06 -12.14
N ASN A 20 -12.53 3.88 -13.13
CA ASN A 20 -12.31 4.35 -14.50
C ASN A 20 -12.12 5.87 -14.53
N TYR A 21 -12.97 6.62 -13.82
CA TYR A 21 -12.83 8.08 -13.75
C TYR A 21 -11.51 8.53 -13.09
N LEU A 22 -11.01 7.79 -12.10
CA LEU A 22 -9.71 8.05 -11.46
C LEU A 22 -8.55 7.87 -12.44
N VAL A 23 -8.59 6.81 -13.25
CA VAL A 23 -7.58 6.56 -14.30
C VAL A 23 -7.59 7.63 -15.37
N ASP A 24 -8.77 8.05 -15.80
CA ASP A 24 -8.95 9.08 -16.82
C ASP A 24 -8.55 10.49 -16.33
N LYS A 25 -8.12 10.63 -15.05
CA LYS A 25 -7.72 11.89 -14.42
C LYS A 25 -8.78 12.99 -14.49
N ARG A 26 -10.07 12.64 -14.55
CA ARG A 26 -11.16 13.62 -14.64
C ARG A 26 -11.44 14.35 -13.32
N TRP A 27 -10.73 14.00 -12.25
CA TRP A 27 -10.97 14.48 -10.88
C TRP A 27 -10.14 15.70 -10.45
N ASN A 28 -9.21 16.20 -11.28
CA ASN A 28 -8.28 17.28 -10.92
C ASN A 28 -8.86 18.71 -10.97
N ARG A 29 -10.18 18.91 -10.77
CA ARG A 29 -10.81 20.24 -10.92
C ARG A 29 -11.08 20.97 -9.60
N GLY A 30 -10.87 20.34 -8.44
CA GLY A 30 -11.15 20.93 -7.13
C GLY A 30 -9.90 21.11 -6.25
N ASN A 31 -9.97 22.06 -5.31
CA ASN A 31 -8.91 22.30 -4.31
C ASN A 31 -8.93 21.25 -3.18
N THR A 32 -10.00 20.48 -3.04
CA THR A 32 -10.19 19.50 -1.96
C THR A 32 -10.24 18.09 -2.51
N ASN A 33 -9.58 17.16 -1.80
CA ASN A 33 -9.62 15.74 -2.15
C ASN A 33 -11.01 15.16 -1.84
N PRO A 34 -11.80 14.71 -2.84
CA PRO A 34 -13.18 14.27 -2.62
C PRO A 34 -13.26 13.00 -1.75
N PHE A 35 -12.20 12.20 -1.68
CA PHE A 35 -12.17 10.97 -0.88
C PHE A 35 -11.95 11.23 0.62
N SER A 36 -11.57 12.45 1.00
CA SER A 36 -11.31 12.79 2.41
C SER A 36 -12.55 12.67 3.32
N GLN A 37 -13.75 12.76 2.76
CA GLN A 37 -15.03 12.65 3.47
C GLN A 37 -15.74 11.31 3.24
N ILE A 38 -15.18 10.46 2.38
CA ILE A 38 -15.77 9.17 2.04
C ILE A 38 -15.45 8.16 3.14
N ASN A 39 -16.39 7.25 3.40
CA ASN A 39 -16.19 6.16 4.35
C ASN A 39 -14.95 5.32 3.96
N CYS A 40 -14.10 5.00 4.95
CA CYS A 40 -12.87 4.25 4.74
C CYS A 40 -13.07 2.89 4.05
N ASN A 41 -14.20 2.22 4.26
CA ASN A 41 -14.50 0.95 3.59
C ASN A 41 -14.58 1.12 2.07
N ILE A 42 -15.25 2.18 1.60
CA ILE A 42 -15.36 2.48 0.17
C ILE A 42 -13.98 2.84 -0.41
N VAL A 43 -13.16 3.60 0.33
CA VAL A 43 -11.80 3.95 -0.10
C VAL A 43 -10.91 2.71 -0.18
N ASN A 44 -10.99 1.80 0.79
CA ASN A 44 -10.29 0.52 0.77
C ASN A 44 -10.72 -0.34 -0.43
N ASP A 45 -12.02 -0.40 -0.73
CA ASP A 45 -12.56 -1.18 -1.85
C ASP A 45 -12.14 -0.61 -3.20
N LEU A 46 -12.15 0.72 -3.36
CA LEU A 46 -11.59 1.40 -4.55
C LEU A 46 -10.09 1.11 -4.69
N PHE A 47 -9.33 1.26 -3.61
CA PHE A 47 -7.89 1.01 -3.63
C PHE A 47 -7.57 -0.42 -4.04
N LYS A 48 -8.25 -1.40 -3.44
CA LYS A 48 -8.14 -2.82 -3.76
C LYS A 48 -8.53 -3.10 -5.21
N PHE A 49 -9.62 -2.50 -5.70
CA PHE A 49 -10.06 -2.68 -7.07
C PHE A 49 -9.01 -2.18 -8.08
N LEU A 50 -8.45 -0.99 -7.85
CA LEU A 50 -7.40 -0.42 -8.69
C LEU A 50 -6.14 -1.30 -8.69
N VAL A 51 -5.70 -1.73 -7.51
CA VAL A 51 -4.52 -2.59 -7.34
C VAL A 51 -4.66 -3.92 -8.09
N ILE A 52 -5.83 -4.56 -8.03
CA ILE A 52 -6.04 -5.88 -8.65
C ILE A 52 -6.27 -5.77 -10.16
N ASN A 53 -7.06 -4.81 -10.60
CA ASN A 53 -7.60 -4.82 -11.97
C ASN A 53 -6.82 -3.95 -12.95
N MET A 54 -5.92 -3.10 -12.45
CA MET A 54 -5.20 -2.17 -13.32
C MET A 54 -3.72 -2.50 -13.32
N SER A 55 -3.15 -2.58 -14.53
CA SER A 55 -1.72 -2.40 -14.72
C SER A 55 -1.41 -0.94 -14.38
N ILE A 56 -1.17 -0.66 -13.11
CA ILE A 56 -0.87 0.68 -12.63
C ILE A 56 0.53 1.05 -13.12
N GLU A 57 0.65 1.51 -14.37
CA GLU A 57 1.91 2.01 -14.90
C GLU A 57 2.40 3.23 -14.10
N LYS A 58 1.47 4.03 -13.58
CA LYS A 58 1.74 5.21 -12.74
C LYS A 58 0.87 5.16 -11.49
N PRO A 59 1.40 5.39 -10.28
CA PRO A 59 0.62 5.40 -9.04
C PRO A 59 -0.33 6.60 -8.90
N SER A 60 -0.40 7.49 -9.90
CA SER A 60 -1.26 8.67 -9.92
C SER A 60 -2.74 8.39 -9.60
N PRO A 61 -3.39 7.30 -10.07
CA PRO A 61 -4.77 6.99 -9.67
C PRO A 61 -4.91 6.63 -8.19
N LEU A 62 -3.85 6.07 -7.57
CA LEU A 62 -3.84 5.75 -6.14
C LEU A 62 -3.60 6.99 -5.29
N GLU A 63 -2.91 8.00 -5.83
CA GLU A 63 -2.50 9.21 -5.11
C GLU A 63 -3.66 9.89 -4.39
N LEU A 64 -4.81 10.07 -5.06
CA LEU A 64 -5.99 10.67 -4.43
C LEU A 64 -6.54 9.81 -3.29
N LEU A 65 -6.56 8.49 -3.43
CA LEU A 65 -7.03 7.60 -2.37
C LEU A 65 -6.06 7.59 -1.19
N LEU A 66 -4.76 7.63 -1.44
CA LEU A 66 -3.73 7.68 -0.40
C LEU A 66 -3.77 9.02 0.37
N LYS A 67 -3.79 10.13 -0.37
CA LYS A 67 -3.89 11.49 0.18
C LYS A 67 -5.21 11.78 0.88
N SER A 68 -6.21 10.91 0.76
CA SER A 68 -7.49 11.08 1.46
C SER A 68 -7.34 10.94 2.98
N GLY A 69 -6.30 10.23 3.44
CA GLY A 69 -6.14 9.84 4.84
C GLY A 69 -7.21 8.84 5.33
N GLN A 70 -8.08 8.34 4.45
CA GLN A 70 -9.14 7.39 4.80
C GLN A 70 -8.75 5.92 4.57
N LEU A 71 -7.60 5.66 3.95
CA LEU A 71 -7.12 4.29 3.72
C LEU A 71 -6.75 3.62 5.05
N GLN A 72 -7.29 2.43 5.29
CA GLN A 72 -6.93 1.61 6.46
C GLN A 72 -6.13 0.36 6.09
N ASN A 73 -6.30 -0.13 4.86
CA ASN A 73 -5.74 -1.40 4.40
C ASN A 73 -4.79 -1.14 3.21
N LEU A 74 -3.49 -1.04 3.48
CA LEU A 74 -2.48 -0.98 2.42
C LEU A 74 -2.09 -2.41 2.01
N MET A 75 -2.89 -2.99 1.13
CA MET A 75 -2.69 -4.35 0.61
C MET A 75 -2.21 -4.28 -0.84
N LEU A 76 -0.94 -4.61 -1.04
CA LEU A 76 -0.27 -4.59 -2.35
C LEU A 76 0.21 -5.99 -2.77
N ASP A 77 -0.30 -7.04 -2.11
CA ASP A 77 0.00 -8.41 -2.48
C ASP A 77 -0.49 -8.70 -3.91
N GLY A 78 0.35 -9.36 -4.70
CA GLY A 78 0.11 -9.59 -6.13
C GLY A 78 0.45 -8.40 -7.05
N CYS A 79 0.86 -7.24 -6.52
CA CYS A 79 1.42 -6.17 -7.35
C CYS A 79 2.85 -6.48 -7.77
N ASP A 80 3.13 -6.35 -9.06
CA ASP A 80 4.50 -6.37 -9.60
C ASP A 80 4.93 -4.96 -10.00
N PHE A 81 5.21 -4.13 -8.98
CA PHE A 81 5.69 -2.78 -9.20
C PHE A 81 7.20 -2.77 -9.50
N THR A 82 7.57 -2.01 -10.52
CA THR A 82 8.95 -1.60 -10.76
C THR A 82 9.49 -0.76 -9.61
N LYS A 83 10.82 -0.74 -9.43
CA LYS A 83 11.51 0.12 -8.43
C LYS A 83 11.10 1.60 -8.51
N LYS A 84 10.82 2.11 -9.72
CA LYS A 84 10.38 3.49 -9.93
C LYS A 84 8.96 3.73 -9.38
N GLN A 85 8.05 2.77 -9.60
CA GLN A 85 6.68 2.84 -9.08
C GLN A 85 6.66 2.75 -7.56
N TRP A 86 7.46 1.85 -6.97
CA TRP A 86 7.62 1.77 -5.51
C TRP A 86 8.09 3.07 -4.90
N ARG A 87 9.16 3.66 -5.42
CA ARG A 87 9.65 4.97 -4.95
C ARG A 87 8.57 6.03 -5.02
N SER A 88 7.88 6.15 -6.16
CA SER A 88 6.81 7.14 -6.33
C SER A 88 5.64 6.91 -5.34
N LEU A 89 5.27 5.65 -5.09
CA LEU A 89 4.24 5.32 -4.10
C LEU A 89 4.68 5.67 -2.68
N MET A 90 5.92 5.32 -2.31
CA MET A 90 6.47 5.63 -1.00
C MET A 90 6.63 7.12 -0.77
N THR A 91 7.03 7.89 -1.80
CA THR A 91 7.05 9.36 -1.76
C THR A 91 5.67 9.91 -1.38
N ILE A 92 4.60 9.44 -2.03
CA ILE A 92 3.23 9.88 -1.71
C ILE A 92 2.85 9.55 -0.26
N LEU A 93 3.16 8.34 0.19
CA LEU A 93 2.85 7.88 1.55
C LEU A 93 3.64 8.64 2.64
N LEU A 94 4.89 9.03 2.34
CA LEU A 94 5.81 9.61 3.31
C LEU A 94 5.85 11.13 3.31
N GLU A 95 5.54 11.82 2.22
CA GLU A 95 5.59 13.29 2.16
C GLU A 95 4.28 13.93 2.64
N GLU A 96 3.15 13.24 2.46
CA GLU A 96 1.82 13.78 2.78
C GLU A 96 1.44 13.39 4.21
N GLY A 97 1.30 14.40 5.08
CA GLY A 97 1.35 14.26 6.54
C GLY A 97 0.34 13.31 7.18
N ASP A 98 -0.79 13.04 6.53
CA ASP A 98 -1.90 12.27 7.11
C ASP A 98 -2.26 10.97 6.38
N SER A 99 -1.60 10.65 5.26
CA SER A 99 -1.96 9.50 4.41
C SER A 99 -1.92 8.15 5.15
N CYS A 100 -1.05 8.03 6.16
CA CYS A 100 -0.77 6.76 6.83
C CYS A 100 -1.38 6.63 8.24
N ARG A 101 -1.96 7.70 8.81
CA ARG A 101 -2.35 7.73 10.23
C ARG A 101 -3.42 6.70 10.61
N ASN A 102 -4.26 6.36 9.64
CA ASN A 102 -5.39 5.44 9.79
C ASN A 102 -5.08 4.01 9.33
N ILE A 103 -3.87 3.75 8.83
CA ILE A 103 -3.49 2.42 8.36
C ILE A 103 -3.42 1.44 9.54
N THR A 104 -4.14 0.33 9.40
CA THR A 104 -4.22 -0.76 10.38
C THR A 104 -3.63 -2.06 9.84
N TYR A 105 -3.58 -2.22 8.52
CA TYR A 105 -2.98 -3.38 7.85
C TYR A 105 -2.02 -2.93 6.77
N ILE A 106 -0.79 -3.44 6.82
CA ILE A 106 0.19 -3.34 5.74
C ILE A 106 0.52 -4.74 5.26
N ILE A 107 0.30 -5.00 3.98
CA ILE A 107 0.67 -6.25 3.31
C ILE A 107 1.40 -5.87 2.02
N LEU A 108 2.70 -6.14 1.98
CA LEU A 108 3.55 -5.85 0.82
C LEU A 108 3.84 -7.14 0.03
N PRO A 109 3.96 -7.05 -1.31
CA PRO A 109 4.23 -8.23 -2.12
C PRO A 109 5.67 -8.71 -1.93
N LYS A 110 5.90 -9.98 -2.29
CA LYS A 110 7.23 -10.61 -2.22
C LYS A 110 8.30 -9.92 -3.06
N SER A 111 7.89 -9.18 -4.09
CA SER A 111 8.77 -8.40 -4.96
C SER A 111 9.32 -7.14 -4.29
N PHE A 112 8.80 -6.73 -3.13
CA PHE A 112 9.32 -5.61 -2.36
C PHE A 112 10.72 -5.95 -1.81
N GLN A 113 11.74 -5.23 -2.28
CA GLN A 113 13.16 -5.57 -2.06
C GLN A 113 13.79 -4.82 -0.87
N SER A 114 14.92 -5.36 -0.38
CA SER A 114 15.66 -4.85 0.77
C SER A 114 16.26 -3.45 0.62
N ASP A 115 16.52 -3.00 -0.60
CA ASP A 115 17.00 -1.64 -0.85
C ASP A 115 15.98 -0.57 -0.40
N GLU A 116 14.74 -0.99 -0.12
CA GLU A 116 13.64 -0.14 0.29
C GLU A 116 13.33 -0.22 1.79
N ASN A 117 14.21 -0.85 2.58
CA ASN A 117 14.05 -0.98 4.03
C ASN A 117 13.84 0.37 4.72
N TYR A 118 14.60 1.40 4.31
CA TYR A 118 14.41 2.75 4.82
C TYR A 118 12.97 3.26 4.60
N TYR A 119 12.40 3.05 3.41
CA TYR A 119 11.03 3.49 3.12
C TYR A 119 10.00 2.70 3.93
N LEU A 120 10.20 1.39 4.08
CA LEU A 120 9.34 0.54 4.90
C LEU A 120 9.36 0.98 6.37
N GLU A 121 10.54 1.19 6.93
CA GLU A 121 10.70 1.62 8.33
C GLU A 121 10.00 2.96 8.56
N ARG A 122 10.20 3.94 7.68
CA ARG A 122 9.53 5.24 7.75
C ARG A 122 8.01 5.13 7.60
N LEU A 123 7.53 4.22 6.75
CA LEU A 123 6.10 3.95 6.58
C LEU A 123 5.50 3.38 7.88
N ILE A 124 6.17 2.38 8.47
CA ILE A 124 5.75 1.75 9.73
C ILE A 124 5.70 2.81 10.85
N GLU A 125 6.73 3.65 10.98
CA GLU A 125 6.78 4.71 11.99
C GLU A 125 5.61 5.69 11.92
N LYS A 126 5.03 5.88 10.72
CA LYS A 126 3.86 6.73 10.47
C LYS A 126 2.50 6.05 10.68
N CYS A 127 2.48 4.77 11.04
CA CYS A 127 1.26 3.99 11.23
C CYS A 127 1.05 3.63 12.71
N PRO A 128 0.66 4.59 13.58
CA PRO A 128 0.50 4.33 15.02
C PRO A 128 -0.65 3.35 15.32
N LEU A 129 -1.62 3.22 14.41
CA LEU A 129 -2.76 2.32 14.53
C LEU A 129 -2.51 0.93 13.91
N LEU A 130 -1.30 0.66 13.42
CA LEU A 130 -0.95 -0.60 12.76
C LEU A 130 -1.23 -1.80 13.68
N GLN A 131 -2.01 -2.77 13.18
CA GLN A 131 -2.37 -4.00 13.88
C GLN A 131 -1.73 -5.23 13.24
N ARG A 132 -1.49 -5.19 11.93
CA ARG A 132 -0.87 -6.28 11.18
C ARG A 132 0.12 -5.75 10.16
N LEU A 133 1.31 -6.36 10.17
CA LEU A 133 2.37 -6.14 9.20
C LEU A 133 2.73 -7.47 8.55
N ASP A 134 2.63 -7.56 7.23
CA ASP A 134 3.01 -8.72 6.42
C ASP A 134 3.99 -8.26 5.34
N VAL A 135 5.25 -8.65 5.48
CA VAL A 135 6.36 -8.23 4.60
C VAL A 135 7.28 -9.40 4.30
N SER A 136 8.08 -9.27 3.24
CA SER A 136 9.07 -10.28 2.82
C SER A 136 10.51 -9.77 2.86
N THR A 137 10.75 -8.64 3.54
CA THR A 137 12.08 -8.01 3.65
C THR A 137 12.50 -7.82 5.10
N TYR A 138 13.80 -7.66 5.30
CA TYR A 138 14.37 -7.26 6.59
C TYR A 138 14.01 -5.81 6.90
N PHE A 139 13.81 -5.48 8.16
CA PHE A 139 13.68 -4.10 8.62
C PHE A 139 14.07 -4.03 10.10
N ASN A 140 14.47 -2.86 10.56
CA ASN A 140 14.80 -2.64 11.95
C ASN A 140 13.52 -2.66 12.82
N LEU A 141 13.48 -3.57 13.80
CA LEU A 141 12.35 -3.69 14.73
C LEU A 141 12.10 -2.40 15.53
N SER A 142 13.09 -1.51 15.67
CA SER A 142 12.90 -0.20 16.30
C SER A 142 11.86 0.67 15.58
N ALA A 143 11.59 0.42 14.29
CA ALA A 143 10.54 1.12 13.55
C ALA A 143 9.14 0.85 14.11
N LEU A 144 8.94 -0.28 14.80
CA LEU A 144 7.66 -0.68 15.38
C LEU A 144 7.35 0.03 16.71
N LYS A 145 8.26 0.86 17.24
CA LYS A 145 8.13 1.50 18.56
C LYS A 145 6.82 2.30 18.74
N ASN A 146 6.26 2.84 17.66
CA ASN A 146 5.03 3.63 17.66
C ASN A 146 3.77 2.78 17.43
N CYS A 147 3.90 1.51 17.04
CA CYS A 147 2.80 0.64 16.66
C CYS A 147 2.23 -0.11 17.89
N VAL A 148 1.73 0.62 18.88
CA VAL A 148 1.28 0.05 20.17
C VAL A 148 0.09 -0.91 20.04
N ARG A 149 -0.59 -0.90 18.89
CA ARG A 149 -1.72 -1.79 18.57
C ARG A 149 -1.33 -3.01 17.75
N LEU A 150 -0.04 -3.20 17.48
CA LEU A 150 0.46 -4.28 16.63
C LEU A 150 0.22 -5.63 17.30
N LYS A 151 -0.47 -6.52 16.60
CA LYS A 151 -0.81 -7.87 17.06
C LYS A 151 -0.09 -8.95 16.26
N TYR A 152 0.14 -8.68 14.98
CA TYR A 152 0.68 -9.67 14.05
C TYR A 152 1.80 -9.07 13.22
N VAL A 153 2.97 -9.70 13.28
CA VAL A 153 4.07 -9.46 12.34
C VAL A 153 4.35 -10.77 11.64
N ARG A 154 4.16 -10.78 10.33
CA ARG A 154 4.58 -11.87 9.47
C ARG A 154 5.73 -11.37 8.62
N ASN A 155 6.88 -12.02 8.77
CA ASN A 155 8.02 -11.79 7.90
C ASN A 155 8.30 -13.08 7.12
N THR A 156 7.85 -13.14 5.87
CA THR A 156 8.13 -14.28 4.99
C THR A 156 9.46 -14.05 4.28
N PHE A 157 10.54 -14.47 4.92
CA PHE A 157 11.82 -14.57 4.24
C PHE A 157 11.77 -15.70 3.21
N SER A 158 11.76 -15.33 1.92
CA SER A 158 12.26 -16.26 0.90
C SER A 158 13.77 -16.29 1.06
N GLY A 159 14.26 -17.11 1.98
CA GLY A 159 15.68 -17.38 2.12
C GLY A 159 16.20 -17.92 0.78
N LYS A 160 16.72 -17.03 -0.08
CA LYS A 160 17.84 -17.44 -0.90
C LYS A 160 18.89 -17.82 0.12
N LYS A 161 19.20 -19.12 0.20
CA LYS A 161 20.27 -19.64 1.04
C LYS A 161 21.50 -18.78 0.75
N ASN A 162 21.81 -17.82 1.62
CA ASN A 162 23.14 -17.26 1.65
C ASN A 162 24.02 -18.42 2.08
N THR A 163 24.70 -19.02 1.11
CA THR A 163 25.80 -19.96 1.36
C THR A 163 27.00 -19.26 1.97
N ASP A 164 26.92 -17.95 2.18
CA ASP A 164 27.88 -17.19 2.97
C ASP A 164 27.64 -17.45 4.45
N THR A 165 28.26 -18.52 4.93
CA THR A 165 28.52 -18.78 6.35
C THR A 165 29.00 -17.50 7.04
N PHE A 166 28.13 -16.90 7.83
CA PHE A 166 28.54 -15.98 8.89
C PHE A 166 29.38 -16.77 9.89
N ARG A 167 30.70 -16.71 9.76
CA ARG A 167 31.62 -17.05 10.86
C ARG A 167 31.50 -15.92 11.88
N MET A 168 30.69 -16.12 12.91
CA MET A 168 30.88 -15.37 14.15
C MET A 168 32.20 -15.82 14.75
N ASN A 169 33.20 -14.96 14.71
CA ASN A 169 34.33 -15.08 15.62
C ASN A 169 33.82 -14.64 16.99
N LEU A 170 33.62 -15.63 17.87
CA LEU A 170 33.53 -15.43 19.32
C LEU A 170 34.93 -15.15 19.87
#